data_AF-A0A840BD12-F1
#
_entry.id   AF-A0A840BD12-F1
#
_cell.length_a   1.000
_cell.length_b   1.000
_cell.length_c   1.000
_cell.angle_alpha   90.00
_cell.angle_beta   90.00
_cell.angle_gamma   90.00
#
_symmetry.space_group_name_H-M   'P 1'
#
loop_
_entity.id
_entity.type
_entity.pdbx_description
1 polymer ?
#
loop_
_entity_poly.entity_id
_entity_poly.type
_entity_poly.pdbx_seq_one_letter_code
_entity_poly.pdbx_strand_id
1 'polypeptide(L)'
;MLSQGVALGVTLLIEAPIVWFASARSRRGPAWRAAAALLPSCVTHPFAWQAIGHFGAHDYLVGLVLIEALVVLAEAVMVAVLAGLTPRVALLMSLAANLASALLGGLLA
;
A
#
# COMPACT_ATOMS: atom_id res chain seq x y z
N MET A 1 9.53 -6.24 -18.60
CA MET A 1 8.44 -5.73 -17.74
C MET A 1 7.95 -6.86 -16.86
N LEU A 2 7.95 -6.68 -15.54
CA LEU A 2 7.30 -7.62 -14.63
C LEU A 2 5.81 -7.63 -14.92
N SER A 3 5.16 -8.79 -14.86
CA SER A 3 3.69 -8.83 -14.95
C SER A 3 3.09 -8.13 -13.73
N GLN A 4 1.92 -7.51 -13.89
CA GLN A 4 1.20 -6.86 -12.77
C GLN A 4 1.01 -7.81 -11.57
N GLY A 5 0.79 -9.11 -11.82
CA GLY A 5 0.71 -10.11 -10.76
C GLY A 5 2.01 -10.30 -9.99
N VAL A 6 3.17 -10.28 -10.66
CA VAL A 6 4.47 -10.37 -9.97
C VAL A 6 4.76 -9.09 -9.20
N ALA A 7 4.44 -7.92 -9.76
CA ALA A 7 4.55 -6.65 -9.06
C ALA A 7 3.69 -6.65 -7.78
N LEU A 8 2.43 -7.10 -7.86
CA LEU A 8 1.56 -7.24 -6.69
C LEU A 8 2.15 -8.20 -5.67
N GLY A 9 2.71 -9.33 -6.12
CA GLY A 9 3.35 -10.30 -5.24
C GLY A 9 4.50 -9.69 -4.46
N VAL A 10 5.36 -8.89 -5.12
CA VAL A 10 6.46 -8.17 -4.47
C VAL A 10 5.94 -7.14 -3.48
N THR A 11 4.95 -6.33 -3.86
CA THR A 11 4.26 -5.39 -2.95
C THR A 11 3.77 -6.10 -1.69
N LEU A 12 3.01 -7.19 -1.84
CA LEU A 12 2.45 -7.93 -0.72
C LEU A 12 3.53 -8.56 0.18
N LEU A 13 4.63 -9.04 -0.40
CA LEU A 13 5.77 -9.56 0.37
C LEU A 13 6.43 -8.50 1.26
N ILE A 14 6.35 -7.22 0.89
CA ILE A 14 6.94 -6.11 1.63
C ILE A 14 5.92 -5.53 2.63
N GLU A 15 4.73 -5.18 2.15
CA GLU A 15 3.74 -4.42 2.89
C GLU A 15 2.99 -5.27 3.92
N ALA A 16 2.62 -6.51 3.55
CA ALA A 16 1.79 -7.34 4.41
C ALA A 16 2.49 -7.68 5.75
N PRO A 17 3.79 -8.02 5.81
CA PRO A 17 4.49 -8.19 7.08
C PRO A 17 4.49 -6.91 7.94
N ILE A 18 4.75 -5.74 7.34
CA ILE A 18 4.77 -4.46 8.05
C ILE A 18 3.43 -4.21 8.72
N VAL A 19 2.34 -4.33 7.97
CA VAL A 19 0.98 -4.11 8.48
C VAL A 19 0.57 -5.18 9.49
N TRP A 20 0.95 -6.44 9.25
CA TRP A 20 0.66 -7.55 10.17
C TRP A 20 1.34 -7.39 11.53
N PHE A 21 2.62 -7.02 11.56
CA PHE A 21 3.37 -6.82 12.80
C PHE A 21 2.95 -5.55 13.52
N ALA A 22 2.73 -4.44 12.81
CA ALA A 22 2.29 -3.20 13.43
C ALA A 22 0.85 -3.29 13.96
N SER A 23 0.00 -4.15 13.39
CA SER A 23 -1.33 -4.48 13.91
C SER A 23 -1.33 -5.55 15.02
N ALA A 24 -0.17 -6.03 15.48
CA ALA A 24 -0.09 -7.10 16.49
C ALA A 24 -0.75 -6.75 17.83
N ARG A 25 -0.81 -5.47 18.18
CA ARG A 25 -1.50 -4.98 19.38
C ARG A 25 -2.98 -4.65 19.16
N SER A 26 -3.51 -4.90 17.96
CA SER A 26 -4.94 -4.75 17.69
C SER A 26 -5.75 -5.70 18.59
N ARG A 27 -6.91 -5.22 19.06
CA ARG A 27 -7.88 -6.06 19.77
C ARG A 27 -8.66 -6.98 18.82
N ARG A 28 -8.47 -6.86 17.50
CA ARG A 28 -9.17 -7.67 16.51
C ARG A 28 -8.48 -9.01 16.30
N GLY A 29 -9.29 -10.00 15.93
CA GLY A 29 -8.82 -11.35 15.67
C GLY A 29 -7.85 -11.45 14.48
N PRO A 30 -7.16 -12.60 14.34
CA PRO A 30 -6.13 -12.81 13.32
C PRO A 30 -6.65 -12.66 11.88
N ALA A 31 -7.92 -13.04 11.61
CA ALA A 31 -8.53 -12.87 10.30
C ALA A 31 -8.61 -11.39 9.87
N TRP A 32 -8.96 -10.49 10.79
CA TRP A 32 -9.01 -9.06 10.53
C TRP A 32 -7.63 -8.45 10.31
N ARG A 33 -6.62 -8.96 11.02
CA ARG A 33 -5.22 -8.57 10.81
C ARG A 33 -4.71 -9.02 9.43
N ALA A 34 -5.11 -10.22 8.98
CA ALA A 34 -4.77 -10.71 7.65
C ALA A 34 -5.44 -9.86 6.56
N ALA A 35 -6.73 -9.55 6.75
CA ALA A 35 -7.47 -8.66 5.87
C ALA A 35 -6.82 -7.27 5.79
N ALA A 36 -6.44 -6.69 6.93
CA ALA A 36 -5.74 -5.41 6.98
C ALA A 36 -4.37 -5.45 6.28
N ALA A 37 -3.67 -6.59 6.30
CA ALA A 37 -2.36 -6.74 5.69
C ALA A 37 -2.40 -6.98 4.17
N LEU A 38 -3.50 -7.49 3.63
CA LEU A 38 -3.58 -7.91 2.22
C LEU A 38 -4.54 -7.07 1.38
N LEU A 39 -5.71 -6.75 1.92
CA LEU A 39 -6.76 -6.08 1.13
C LEU A 39 -6.41 -4.68 0.67
N PRO A 40 -5.74 -3.82 1.47
CA PRO A 40 -5.40 -2.46 1.03
C PRO A 40 -4.62 -2.47 -0.29
N SER A 41 -3.48 -3.15 -0.34
CA SER A 41 -2.64 -3.21 -1.54
C SER A 41 -3.34 -3.88 -2.72
N CYS A 42 -4.09 -4.97 -2.48
CA CYS A 42 -4.88 -5.65 -3.51
C CYS A 42 -5.96 -4.76 -4.14
N VAL A 43 -6.50 -3.82 -3.37
CA VAL A 43 -7.51 -2.88 -3.85
C VAL A 43 -6.85 -1.71 -4.54
N THR A 44 -5.85 -1.07 -3.93
CA THR A 44 -5.28 0.20 -4.40
C THR A 44 -4.39 0.05 -5.63
N HIS A 45 -3.54 -0.98 -5.68
CA HIS A 45 -2.50 -1.09 -6.71
C HIS A 45 -3.02 -1.28 -8.13
N PRO A 46 -4.05 -2.11 -8.40
CA PRO A 46 -4.62 -2.20 -9.75
C PRO A 46 -5.12 -0.85 -10.28
N PHE A 47 -5.74 -0.02 -9.44
CA PHE A 47 -6.19 1.32 -9.82
C PHE A 47 -5.02 2.29 -9.96
N ALA A 48 -4.00 2.22 -9.09
CA ALA A 48 -2.80 3.04 -9.19
C ALA A 48 -2.07 2.81 -10.52
N TRP A 49 -1.94 1.55 -10.95
CA TRP A 49 -1.30 1.19 -12.22
C TRP A 49 -2.10 1.61 -13.45
N GLN A 50 -3.43 1.59 -13.37
CA GLN A 50 -4.27 2.14 -14.43
C GLN A 50 -4.15 3.66 -14.48
N ALA A 51 -4.17 4.31 -13.32
CA ALA A 51 -4.09 5.77 -13.19
C ALA A 51 -2.76 6.31 -13.72
N ILE A 52 -1.63 5.67 -13.39
CA ILE A 52 -0.30 6.16 -13.82
C ILE A 52 -0.13 6.10 -15.34
N GLY A 53 -0.85 5.20 -16.02
CA GLY A 53 -0.85 5.10 -17.48
C GLY A 53 -1.45 6.31 -18.20
N HIS A 54 -2.14 7.21 -17.49
CA HIS A 54 -2.67 8.46 -18.04
C HIS A 54 -1.68 9.63 -18.02
N PHE A 55 -0.54 9.48 -17.34
CA PHE A 55 0.48 10.51 -17.24
C PHE A 55 1.61 10.25 -18.26
N GLY A 56 2.06 11.29 -18.94
CA GLY A 56 3.16 11.25 -19.89
C GLY A 56 4.50 11.67 -19.27
N ALA A 57 5.56 11.73 -20.08
CA ALA A 57 6.92 12.02 -19.56
C ALA A 57 7.06 13.40 -18.86
N HIS A 58 6.23 14.38 -19.21
CA HIS A 58 6.31 15.74 -18.70
C HIS A 58 5.61 15.93 -17.34
N ASP A 59 4.63 15.08 -17.03
CA ASP A 59 3.79 15.12 -15.83
C ASP A 59 3.88 13.84 -14.98
N TYR A 60 4.68 12.85 -15.40
CA TYR A 60 4.84 11.54 -14.74
C TYR A 60 5.16 11.67 -13.25
N LEU A 61 6.14 12.50 -12.87
CA LEU A 61 6.55 12.63 -11.47
C LEU A 61 5.44 13.22 -10.60
N VAL A 62 4.70 14.21 -11.14
CA VAL A 62 3.58 14.82 -10.42
C VAL A 62 2.44 13.81 -10.28
N GLY A 63 2.12 13.09 -11.36
CA GLY A 63 1.13 12.03 -11.34
C GLY A 63 1.47 10.92 -10.36
N LEU A 64 2.72 10.46 -10.35
CA LEU A 64 3.23 9.46 -9.42
C LEU A 64 3.03 9.90 -7.97
N VAL A 65 3.51 11.09 -7.60
CA VAL A 65 3.37 11.60 -6.22
C VAL A 65 1.89 11.73 -5.80
N LEU A 66 1.02 12.21 -6.70
CA LEU A 66 -0.42 12.33 -6.41
C LEU A 66 -1.08 10.97 -6.22
N ILE A 67 -0.79 10.00 -7.09
CA ILE A 67 -1.32 8.64 -7.00
C ILE A 67 -0.85 7.99 -5.70
N GLU A 68 0.44 8.03 -5.39
CA GLU A 68 1.01 7.47 -4.17
C GLU A 68 0.39 8.10 -2.91
N ALA A 69 0.18 9.42 -2.91
CA ALA A 69 -0.49 10.10 -1.80
C ALA A 69 -1.93 9.60 -1.61
N LEU A 70 -2.68 9.38 -2.70
CA LEU A 70 -4.04 8.85 -2.65
C LEU A 70 -4.06 7.38 -2.20
N VAL A 71 -3.13 6.55 -2.69
CA VAL A 71 -2.96 5.16 -2.25
C VAL A 71 -2.72 5.11 -0.75
N VAL A 72 -1.75 5.87 -0.25
CA VAL A 72 -1.43 5.94 1.18
C VAL A 72 -2.65 6.33 2.02
N LEU A 73 -3.41 7.35 1.58
CA LEU A 73 -4.61 7.78 2.29
C LEU A 73 -5.71 6.70 2.28
N ALA A 74 -5.97 6.08 1.13
CA ALA A 74 -6.97 5.03 0.98
C ALA A 74 -6.62 3.80 1.84
N GLU A 75 -5.37 3.36 1.79
CA GLU A 75 -4.89 2.25 2.59
C GLU A 75 -4.90 2.57 4.08
N ALA A 76 -4.52 3.79 4.48
CA ALA A 76 -4.61 4.21 5.88
C ALA A 76 -6.05 4.13 6.41
N VAL A 77 -7.04 4.54 5.63
CA VAL A 77 -8.46 4.40 6.00
C VAL A 77 -8.84 2.92 6.13
N MET A 78 -8.47 2.09 5.15
CA MET A 78 -8.76 0.65 5.18
C MET A 78 -8.09 -0.04 6.38
N VAL A 79 -6.82 0.26 6.66
CA VAL A 79 -6.08 -0.28 7.80
C VAL A 79 -6.68 0.19 9.13
N ALA A 80 -7.03 1.47 9.27
CA ALA A 80 -7.71 1.97 10.46
C ALA A 80 -9.01 1.20 10.71
N VAL A 81 -9.82 1.01 9.65
CA VAL A 81 -11.10 0.31 9.71
C VAL A 81 -10.92 -1.18 9.94
N LEU A 82 -9.96 -1.87 9.31
CA LEU A 82 -9.79 -3.33 9.35
C LEU A 82 -9.01 -3.79 10.58
N ALA A 83 -7.95 -3.07 10.96
CA ALA A 83 -7.12 -3.36 12.12
C ALA A 83 -7.61 -2.65 13.40
N GLY A 84 -8.61 -1.77 13.33
CA GLY A 84 -9.14 -1.05 14.50
C GLY A 84 -8.09 -0.14 15.14
N LEU A 85 -7.27 0.51 14.32
CA LEU A 85 -6.20 1.40 14.76
C LEU A 85 -6.67 2.86 14.72
N THR A 86 -5.96 3.73 15.44
CA THR A 86 -6.21 5.17 15.31
C THR A 86 -5.79 5.65 13.92
N PRO A 87 -6.45 6.67 13.33
CA PRO A 87 -6.11 7.18 12.00
C PRO A 87 -4.64 7.59 11.89
N ARG A 88 -4.06 8.17 12.96
CA ARG A 88 -2.64 8.57 13.00
C ARG A 88 -1.71 7.36 12.87
N VAL A 89 -1.98 6.26 13.58
CA VAL A 89 -1.16 5.05 13.50
C VAL A 89 -1.32 4.39 12.14
N ALA A 90 -2.55 4.29 11.63
CA ALA A 90 -2.81 3.69 10.32
C ALA A 90 -2.13 4.48 9.18
N LEU A 91 -2.13 5.81 9.25
CA LEU A 91 -1.42 6.66 8.29
C LEU A 91 0.09 6.43 8.32
N LEU A 92 0.70 6.41 9.50
CA LEU A 92 2.14 6.14 9.63
C LEU A 92 2.50 4.74 9.11
N MET A 93 1.64 3.75 9.35
CA MET A 93 1.83 2.39 8.84
C MET A 93 1.76 2.33 7.32
N SER A 94 0.73 2.92 6.72
CA SER A 94 0.58 2.94 5.26
C SER A 94 1.71 3.72 4.58
N LEU A 95 2.13 4.86 5.14
CA LEU A 95 3.31 5.60 4.68
C LEU A 95 4.59 4.75 4.71
N ALA A 96 4.85 4.05 5.82
CA ALA A 96 6.04 3.22 5.95
C ALA A 96 6.02 2.02 4.97
N ALA A 97 4.86 1.40 4.78
CA ALA A 97 4.67 0.28 3.87
C ALA A 97 4.89 0.71 2.41
N ASN A 98 4.21 1.77 1.96
CA ASN A 98 4.34 2.30 0.59
C ASN A 98 5.76 2.82 0.33
N LEU A 99 6.38 3.50 1.29
CA LEU A 99 7.77 3.97 1.13
C LEU A 99 8.74 2.80 0.94
N ALA A 100 8.61 1.74 1.74
CA ALA A 100 9.44 0.54 1.61
C ALA A 100 9.22 -0.15 0.24
N SER A 101 7.96 -0.27 -0.18
CA SER A 101 7.55 -0.84 -1.46
C SER A 101 8.09 -0.03 -2.65
N ALA A 102 7.91 1.29 -2.63
CA ALA A 102 8.40 2.20 -3.66
C ALA A 102 9.93 2.20 -3.77
N LEU A 103 10.66 2.21 -2.64
CA LEU A 103 12.13 2.12 -2.64
C LEU A 103 12.61 0.81 -3.25
N LEU A 104 11.98 -0.32 -2.90
CA LEU A 104 12.37 -1.61 -3.49
C LEU A 104 12.01 -1.68 -4.98
N GLY A 105 10.84 -1.16 -5.36
CA GLY A 105 10.43 -1.05 -6.76
C GLY A 105 11.42 -0.24 -7.59
N GLY A 106 11.89 0.91 -7.07
CA GLY A 106 12.89 1.74 -7.73
C GLY A 106 14.28 1.10 -7.83
N LEU A 107 14.64 0.19 -6.92
CA LEU A 107 15.88 -0.58 -6.99
C LEU A 107 15.83 -1.75 -7.99
N LEU A 108 14.63 -2.24 -8.30
CA LEU A 108 14.39 -3.40 -9.17
C LEU A 108 13.95 -3.01 -10.60
N ALA A 109 13.70 -1.73 -10.86
CA ALA A 109 13.27 -1.16 -12.15
C ALA A 109 14.46 -0.73 -13.02
#